data_AF-A0A3C0E2Z9-F1
#
_entry.id   AF-A0A3C0E2Z9-F1
#
_cell.length_a   1.000
_cell.length_b   1.000
_cell.length_c   1.000
_cell.angle_alpha   90.00
_cell.angle_beta   90.00
_cell.angle_gamma   90.00
#
_symmetry.space_group_name_H-M   'P 1'
#
loop_
_entity.id
_entity.type
_entity.pdbx_description
1 polymer ?
#
loop_
_entity_poly.entity_id
_entity_poly.type
_entity_poly.pdbx_seq_one_letter_code
_entity_poly.pdbx_strand_id
1 'polypeptide(L)'
;MDQLTLERSLQELDSTILQKPMFHKYHEAKLDSFKRELNLTNDLWKAYHLCGSLFYEYLHFQADSSLYYIERKAQLLPLLKAPHLQDEIHINRAEVYNIKGMYTESLAELQATHPRQMTEGMRRYYYSVYANYYAYLANYHQVEELDRKYKNLSDLYRDSVFMLLPPGTDREIVFADKLMFSHKPEEAIQKLKEQLRTNKDTKRRVYLYYVLSDAYAMCNDSISQMYYLAQTAIQDLHMSVREYAALQKLGWQLYKQGNLERAYNYLRCSMNDAFDCNSRLRFAEIKDYSIVVNKAYIDMQNQKYVTMRRAVIVTVMLVVLMLASIITLVYWMKKLQRMKRLLAENNEQLTITNHNLAITGKIKEAYIGRYLSHCVEYIEKLDQYRRSLVKLAMASKIEELFKTLRSEKFIKEERENFYKEFDRSFLDLFPNFVNDFNQLLPEDQRTYPKSGELLNTELRVFALIRLGVTETANIAYFLGYSLSTVYNYRSRFRLKALHGKDLFEQEVMAL
;
A
#
# COMPACT_ATOMS: atom_id res chain seq x y z
N MET A 1 -23.68 -36.73 -3.96
CA MET A 1 -22.98 -36.05 -5.08
C MET A 1 -21.61 -35.61 -4.58
N ASP A 2 -20.60 -35.37 -5.44
CA ASP A 2 -19.37 -34.70 -4.99
C ASP A 2 -19.38 -33.20 -5.29
N GLN A 3 -18.45 -32.46 -4.68
CA GLN A 3 -18.37 -31.00 -4.77
C GLN A 3 -17.93 -30.52 -6.17
N LEU A 4 -17.11 -31.32 -6.87
CA LEU A 4 -16.65 -31.00 -8.22
C LEU A 4 -17.80 -31.03 -9.23
N THR A 5 -18.69 -32.02 -9.13
CA THR A 5 -19.86 -32.14 -10.00
C THR A 5 -20.85 -31.02 -9.78
N LEU A 6 -21.05 -30.63 -8.51
CA LEU A 6 -21.85 -29.44 -8.18
C LEU A 6 -21.24 -28.19 -8.81
N GLU A 7 -19.94 -27.95 -8.64
CA GLU A 7 -19.30 -26.74 -9.15
C GLU A 7 -19.41 -26.63 -10.68
N ARG A 8 -19.26 -27.73 -11.42
CA ARG A 8 -19.50 -27.76 -12.87
C ARG A 8 -20.93 -27.37 -13.23
N SER A 9 -21.92 -27.88 -12.49
CA SER A 9 -23.33 -27.53 -12.71
C SER A 9 -23.61 -26.05 -12.39
N LEU A 10 -22.95 -25.49 -11.39
CA LEU A 10 -23.09 -24.06 -11.06
C LEU A 10 -22.45 -23.17 -12.13
N GLN A 11 -21.31 -23.56 -12.68
CA GLN A 11 -20.68 -22.86 -13.81
C GLN A 11 -21.53 -22.90 -15.08
N GLU A 12 -22.15 -24.04 -15.37
CA GLU A 12 -23.12 -24.15 -16.46
C GLU A 12 -24.29 -23.18 -16.21
N LEU A 13 -24.89 -23.21 -15.02
CA LEU A 13 -25.98 -22.29 -14.65
C LEU A 13 -25.58 -20.82 -14.75
N ASP A 14 -24.38 -20.44 -14.31
CA ASP A 14 -23.84 -19.08 -14.45
C ASP A 14 -23.85 -18.65 -15.93
N SER A 15 -23.43 -19.54 -16.83
CA SER A 15 -23.42 -19.30 -18.27
C SER A 15 -24.84 -19.25 -18.87
N THR A 16 -25.75 -20.11 -18.42
CA THR A 16 -27.15 -20.14 -18.85
C THR A 16 -27.88 -18.84 -18.48
N ILE A 17 -27.62 -18.30 -17.28
CA ILE A 17 -28.20 -17.01 -16.85
C ILE A 17 -27.74 -15.87 -17.77
N LEU A 18 -26.47 -15.85 -18.18
CA LEU A 18 -25.95 -14.85 -19.13
C LEU A 18 -26.60 -14.99 -20.52
N GLN A 19 -26.93 -16.21 -20.94
CA GLN A 19 -27.57 -16.49 -22.22
C GLN A 19 -29.11 -16.34 -22.18
N LYS A 20 -29.72 -16.11 -21.02
CA LYS A 20 -31.18 -15.98 -20.84
C LYS A 20 -31.88 -15.11 -21.89
N PRO A 21 -31.36 -13.92 -22.29
CA PRO A 21 -32.01 -13.10 -23.32
C PRO A 21 -32.17 -13.81 -24.68
N MET A 22 -31.25 -14.72 -25.01
CA MET A 22 -31.31 -15.53 -26.24
C MET A 22 -32.47 -16.53 -26.20
N PHE A 23 -32.64 -17.25 -25.08
CA PHE A 23 -33.75 -18.19 -24.91
C PHE A 23 -35.10 -17.48 -24.95
N HIS A 24 -35.22 -16.33 -24.30
CA HIS A 24 -36.43 -15.50 -24.36
C HIS A 24 -36.78 -15.09 -25.79
N LYS A 25 -35.78 -14.70 -26.60
CA LYS A 25 -36.01 -14.34 -28.01
C LYS A 25 -36.53 -15.51 -28.85
N TYR A 26 -36.05 -16.73 -28.59
CA TYR A 26 -36.58 -17.92 -29.26
C TYR A 26 -38.01 -18.25 -28.84
N HIS A 27 -38.30 -18.10 -27.54
CA HIS A 27 -39.66 -18.27 -27.01
C HIS A 27 -40.63 -17.25 -27.60
N GLU A 28 -40.24 -15.97 -27.66
CA GLU A 28 -41.03 -14.91 -28.29
C GLU A 28 -41.32 -15.18 -29.77
N ALA A 29 -40.33 -15.66 -30.53
CA ALA A 29 -40.53 -16.04 -31.92
C ALA A 29 -41.57 -17.17 -32.09
N LYS A 30 -41.60 -18.13 -31.16
CA LYS A 30 -42.62 -19.21 -31.11
C LYS A 30 -43.99 -18.66 -30.73
N LEU A 31 -44.06 -17.76 -29.75
CA LEU A 31 -45.32 -17.10 -29.38
C LEU A 31 -45.89 -16.30 -30.57
N ASP A 32 -45.02 -15.62 -31.32
CA ASP A 32 -45.41 -14.83 -32.49
C ASP A 32 -45.84 -15.68 -33.69
N SER A 33 -45.38 -16.93 -33.81
CA SER A 33 -45.91 -17.86 -34.81
C SER A 33 -47.35 -18.26 -34.46
N PHE A 34 -47.63 -18.61 -33.19
CA PHE A 34 -48.99 -18.92 -32.73
C PHE A 34 -49.94 -17.73 -32.84
N LYS A 35 -49.49 -16.52 -32.51
CA LYS A 35 -50.29 -15.30 -32.68
C LYS A 35 -50.65 -15.03 -34.14
N ARG A 36 -49.68 -15.18 -35.06
CA ARG A 36 -49.94 -15.01 -36.50
C ARG A 36 -50.93 -16.06 -37.00
N GLU A 37 -50.77 -17.31 -36.62
CA GLU A 37 -51.69 -18.38 -37.01
C GLU A 37 -53.10 -18.15 -36.47
N LEU A 38 -53.21 -17.68 -35.21
CA LEU A 38 -54.49 -17.34 -34.58
C LEU A 38 -55.19 -16.16 -35.27
N ASN A 39 -54.44 -15.18 -35.78
CA ASN A 39 -55.02 -14.03 -36.46
C ASN A 39 -55.45 -14.35 -37.91
N LEU A 40 -54.86 -15.39 -38.53
CA LEU A 40 -55.16 -15.79 -39.91
C LEU A 40 -56.25 -16.86 -39.99
N THR A 41 -56.53 -17.58 -38.90
CA THR A 41 -57.51 -18.67 -38.93
C THR A 41 -58.94 -18.16 -38.80
N ASN A 42 -59.83 -18.71 -39.65
CA ASN A 42 -61.28 -18.54 -39.54
C ASN A 42 -61.96 -19.75 -38.85
N ASP A 43 -61.20 -20.78 -38.50
CA ASP A 43 -61.70 -21.97 -37.82
C ASP A 43 -61.75 -21.71 -36.31
N LEU A 44 -62.96 -21.70 -35.75
CA LEU A 44 -63.21 -21.43 -34.34
C LEU A 44 -62.59 -22.48 -33.41
N TRP A 45 -62.57 -23.76 -33.81
CA TRP A 45 -61.95 -24.82 -33.00
C TRP A 45 -60.43 -24.67 -33.00
N LYS A 46 -59.85 -24.38 -34.17
CA LYS A 46 -58.42 -24.09 -34.27
C LYS A 46 -58.04 -22.85 -33.45
N ALA A 47 -58.84 -21.79 -33.49
CA ALA A 47 -58.63 -20.61 -32.66
C ALA A 47 -58.68 -20.93 -31.16
N TYR A 48 -59.65 -21.76 -30.72
CA TYR A 48 -59.77 -22.21 -29.34
C TYR A 48 -58.52 -22.96 -28.86
N HIS A 49 -58.02 -23.89 -29.68
CA HIS A 49 -56.80 -24.65 -29.37
C HIS A 49 -55.55 -23.77 -29.37
N LEU A 50 -55.41 -22.84 -30.33
CA LEU A 50 -54.30 -21.88 -30.36
C LEU A 50 -54.28 -20.95 -29.14
N CYS A 51 -55.45 -20.47 -28.69
CA CYS A 51 -55.58 -19.74 -27.43
C CYS A 51 -55.14 -20.62 -26.24
N GLY A 52 -55.49 -21.91 -26.24
CA GLY A 52 -55.01 -22.86 -25.24
C GLY A 52 -53.48 -23.04 -25.24
N SER A 53 -52.86 -23.18 -26.41
CA SER A 53 -51.40 -23.25 -26.54
C SER A 53 -50.72 -21.97 -26.06
N LEU A 54 -51.24 -20.80 -26.46
CA LEU A 54 -50.73 -19.51 -26.00
C LEU A 54 -50.88 -19.34 -24.49
N PHE A 55 -52.01 -19.75 -23.91
CA PHE A 55 -52.21 -19.80 -22.46
C PHE A 55 -51.07 -20.56 -21.76
N TYR A 56 -50.80 -21.80 -22.17
CA TYR A 56 -49.77 -22.64 -21.55
C TYR A 56 -48.35 -22.10 -21.73
N GLU A 57 -48.02 -21.56 -22.91
CA GLU A 57 -46.69 -20.99 -23.19
C GLU A 57 -46.47 -19.67 -22.44
N TYR A 58 -47.54 -18.95 -22.09
CA TYR A 58 -47.47 -17.74 -21.28
C TYR A 58 -47.56 -17.99 -19.77
N LEU A 59 -48.14 -19.11 -19.31
CA LEU A 59 -48.51 -19.33 -17.91
C LEU A 59 -47.41 -18.99 -16.92
N HIS A 60 -46.22 -19.56 -17.11
CA HIS A 60 -45.06 -19.30 -16.25
C HIS A 60 -44.07 -18.27 -16.84
N PHE A 61 -44.41 -17.61 -17.95
CA PHE A 61 -43.58 -16.57 -18.61
C PHE A 61 -44.14 -15.16 -18.37
N GLN A 62 -45.44 -14.94 -18.57
CA GLN A 62 -46.14 -13.69 -18.34
C GLN A 62 -47.62 -13.95 -18.05
N ALA A 63 -47.99 -13.93 -16.77
CA ALA A 63 -49.32 -14.35 -16.29
C ALA A 63 -50.47 -13.50 -16.85
N ASP A 64 -50.27 -12.20 -17.09
CA ASP A 64 -51.28 -11.33 -17.70
C ASP A 64 -51.64 -11.74 -19.12
N SER A 65 -50.63 -12.09 -19.92
CA SER A 65 -50.86 -12.60 -21.28
C SER A 65 -51.51 -13.97 -21.26
N SER A 66 -51.15 -14.82 -20.30
CA SER A 66 -51.79 -16.12 -20.09
C SER A 66 -53.30 -15.94 -19.84
N LEU A 67 -53.68 -15.05 -18.91
CA LEU A 67 -55.08 -14.71 -18.63
C LEU A 67 -55.81 -14.16 -19.86
N TYR A 68 -55.17 -13.26 -20.61
CA TYR A 68 -55.76 -12.70 -21.84
C TYR A 68 -56.18 -13.78 -22.84
N TYR A 69 -55.36 -14.81 -23.05
CA TYR A 69 -55.72 -15.90 -23.97
C TYR A 69 -56.77 -16.85 -23.40
N ILE A 70 -56.87 -17.00 -22.07
CA ILE A 70 -58.01 -17.70 -21.45
C ILE A 70 -59.30 -16.92 -21.70
N GLU A 71 -59.30 -15.59 -21.54
CA GLU A 71 -60.49 -14.77 -21.80
C GLU A 71 -60.93 -14.83 -23.26
N ARG A 72 -59.98 -14.81 -24.20
CA ARG A 72 -60.28 -15.05 -25.61
C ARG A 72 -60.87 -16.43 -25.84
N LYS A 73 -60.34 -17.45 -25.16
CA LYS A 73 -60.84 -18.83 -25.24
C LYS A 73 -62.28 -18.93 -24.71
N ALA A 74 -62.60 -18.23 -23.62
CA ALA A 74 -63.96 -18.14 -23.07
C ALA A 74 -64.94 -17.46 -24.03
N GLN A 75 -64.52 -16.38 -24.70
CA GLN A 75 -65.33 -15.65 -25.69
C GLN A 75 -65.70 -16.50 -26.92
N LEU A 76 -64.91 -17.54 -27.22
CA LEU A 76 -65.20 -18.46 -28.33
C LEU A 76 -66.26 -19.51 -27.98
N LEU A 77 -66.51 -19.79 -26.70
CA LEU A 77 -67.44 -20.86 -26.29
C LEU A 77 -68.87 -20.69 -26.81
N PRO A 78 -69.50 -19.49 -26.76
CA PRO A 78 -70.83 -19.29 -27.32
C PRO A 78 -70.88 -19.53 -28.83
N LEU A 79 -69.81 -19.13 -29.55
CA LEU A 79 -69.69 -19.29 -31.00
C LEU A 79 -69.52 -20.77 -31.39
N LEU A 80 -68.79 -21.53 -30.57
CA LEU A 80 -68.59 -22.97 -30.71
C LEU A 80 -69.80 -23.79 -30.28
N LYS A 81 -70.77 -23.17 -29.58
CA LYS A 81 -71.89 -23.87 -28.91
C LYS A 81 -71.40 -25.00 -27.99
N ALA A 82 -70.29 -24.76 -27.28
CA ALA A 82 -69.61 -25.75 -26.46
C ALA A 82 -69.63 -25.39 -24.96
N PRO A 83 -70.81 -25.28 -24.30
CA PRO A 83 -70.89 -24.91 -22.89
C PRO A 83 -70.26 -25.95 -21.94
N HIS A 84 -70.09 -27.20 -22.40
CA HIS A 84 -69.42 -28.25 -21.64
C HIS A 84 -67.94 -27.96 -21.35
N LEU A 85 -67.32 -27.00 -22.06
CA LEU A 85 -65.94 -26.57 -21.83
C LEU A 85 -65.83 -25.42 -20.84
N GLN A 86 -66.95 -24.93 -20.29
CA GLN A 86 -66.95 -23.83 -19.32
C GLN A 86 -66.11 -24.16 -18.08
N ASP A 87 -66.20 -25.39 -17.60
CA ASP A 87 -65.37 -25.89 -16.50
C ASP A 87 -63.87 -25.81 -16.82
N GLU A 88 -63.46 -25.95 -18.08
CA GLU A 88 -62.05 -25.85 -18.50
C GLU A 88 -61.55 -24.42 -18.34
N ILE A 89 -62.39 -23.44 -18.70
CA ILE A 89 -62.08 -22.01 -18.53
C ILE A 89 -61.90 -21.67 -17.05
N HIS A 90 -62.81 -22.15 -16.19
CA HIS A 90 -62.73 -21.94 -14.75
C HIS A 90 -61.41 -22.50 -14.17
N ILE A 91 -61.04 -23.73 -14.55
CA ILE A 91 -59.78 -24.34 -14.08
C ILE A 91 -58.56 -23.56 -14.59
N ASN A 92 -58.53 -23.18 -15.88
CA ASN A 92 -57.44 -22.41 -16.46
C ASN A 92 -57.27 -21.05 -15.76
N ARG A 93 -58.38 -20.34 -15.46
CA ARG A 93 -58.36 -19.06 -14.73
C ARG A 93 -57.79 -19.24 -13.33
N ALA A 94 -58.26 -20.26 -12.61
CA ALA A 94 -57.76 -20.56 -11.28
C ALA A 94 -56.26 -20.82 -11.26
N GLU A 95 -55.72 -21.53 -12.26
CA GLU A 95 -54.28 -21.76 -12.37
C GLU A 95 -53.49 -20.46 -12.54
N VAL A 96 -53.94 -19.54 -13.40
CA VAL A 96 -53.30 -18.22 -13.55
C VAL A 96 -53.45 -17.38 -12.28
N TYR A 97 -54.62 -17.40 -11.64
CA TYR A 97 -54.86 -16.68 -10.40
C TYR A 97 -53.98 -17.18 -9.25
N ASN A 98 -53.68 -18.48 -9.18
CA ASN A 98 -52.71 -19.04 -8.25
C ASN A 98 -51.32 -18.40 -8.41
N ILE A 99 -50.82 -18.32 -9.66
CA ILE A 99 -49.51 -17.72 -9.97
C ILE A 99 -49.49 -16.22 -9.63
N LYS A 100 -50.59 -15.52 -9.91
CA LYS A 100 -50.75 -14.09 -9.63
C LYS A 100 -51.01 -13.79 -8.14
N GLY A 101 -51.20 -14.80 -7.30
CA GLY A 101 -51.53 -14.64 -5.88
C GLY A 101 -52.95 -14.09 -5.63
N MET A 102 -53.89 -14.33 -6.54
CA MET A 102 -55.31 -13.97 -6.44
C MET A 102 -56.10 -15.17 -5.90
N TYR A 103 -55.78 -15.58 -4.66
CA TYR A 103 -56.25 -16.86 -4.10
C TYR A 103 -57.76 -16.89 -3.85
N THR A 104 -58.38 -15.76 -3.52
CA THR A 104 -59.83 -15.66 -3.35
C THR A 104 -60.58 -15.92 -4.65
N GLU A 105 -60.10 -15.33 -5.74
CA GLU A 105 -60.64 -15.48 -7.08
C GLU A 105 -60.38 -16.88 -7.64
N SER A 106 -59.18 -17.42 -7.40
CA SER A 106 -58.84 -18.80 -7.77
C SER A 106 -59.79 -19.82 -7.14
N LEU A 107 -60.05 -19.70 -5.83
CA LEU A 107 -60.97 -20.60 -5.14
C LEU A 107 -62.39 -20.46 -5.69
N ALA A 108 -62.86 -19.24 -5.96
CA ALA A 108 -64.19 -19.01 -6.52
C ALA A 108 -64.35 -19.66 -7.90
N GLU A 109 -63.36 -19.55 -8.78
CA GLU A 109 -63.34 -20.21 -10.09
C GLU A 109 -63.38 -21.74 -9.94
N LEU A 110 -62.57 -22.32 -9.05
CA LEU A 110 -62.57 -23.76 -8.80
C LEU A 110 -63.90 -24.27 -8.25
N GLN A 111 -64.53 -23.52 -7.33
CA GLN A 111 -65.82 -23.87 -6.73
C GLN A 111 -67.00 -23.78 -7.72
N ALA A 112 -66.87 -23.00 -8.79
CA ALA A 112 -67.88 -22.88 -9.84
C ALA A 112 -67.95 -24.11 -10.78
N THR A 113 -66.99 -25.05 -10.68
CA THR A 113 -66.89 -26.21 -11.59
C THR A 113 -67.71 -27.42 -11.15
N HIS A 114 -67.99 -28.33 -12.09
CA HIS A 114 -68.80 -29.54 -11.88
C HIS A 114 -67.97 -30.83 -12.09
N PRO A 115 -67.09 -31.21 -11.14
CA PRO A 115 -66.09 -32.27 -11.35
C PRO A 115 -66.63 -33.66 -11.65
N ARG A 116 -67.90 -33.94 -11.31
CA ARG A 116 -68.56 -35.22 -11.60
C ARG A 116 -68.83 -35.43 -13.09
N GLN A 117 -68.95 -34.35 -13.86
CA GLN A 117 -69.26 -34.39 -15.30
C GLN A 117 -68.00 -34.36 -16.18
N MET A 118 -66.83 -34.12 -15.57
CA MET A 118 -65.54 -34.04 -16.26
C MET A 118 -65.01 -35.41 -16.68
N THR A 119 -64.26 -35.43 -17.78
CA THR A 119 -63.41 -36.57 -18.16
C THR A 119 -62.32 -36.80 -17.11
N GLU A 120 -61.75 -38.01 -17.05
CA GLU A 120 -60.68 -38.32 -16.08
C GLU A 120 -59.48 -37.37 -16.19
N GLY A 121 -59.08 -37.03 -17.42
CA GLY A 121 -57.96 -36.10 -17.64
C GLY A 121 -58.24 -34.70 -17.11
N MET A 122 -59.46 -34.18 -17.35
CA MET A 122 -59.86 -32.87 -16.87
C MET A 122 -60.06 -32.85 -15.35
N ARG A 123 -60.61 -33.91 -14.77
CA ARG A 123 -60.72 -34.07 -13.32
C ARG A 123 -59.36 -34.15 -12.64
N ARG A 124 -58.39 -34.82 -13.28
CA ARG A 124 -56.99 -34.85 -12.82
C ARG A 124 -56.38 -33.44 -12.81
N TYR A 125 -56.58 -32.67 -13.90
CA TYR A 125 -56.11 -31.29 -13.99
C TYR A 125 -56.74 -30.40 -12.91
N TYR A 126 -58.07 -30.48 -12.73
CA TYR A 126 -58.79 -29.81 -11.64
C TYR A 126 -58.19 -30.07 -10.25
N TYR A 127 -57.95 -31.34 -9.91
CA TYR A 127 -57.34 -31.68 -8.63
C TYR A 127 -55.88 -31.22 -8.51
N SER A 128 -55.12 -31.20 -9.61
CA SER A 128 -53.76 -30.63 -9.58
C SER A 128 -53.76 -29.12 -9.32
N VAL A 129 -54.72 -28.37 -9.87
CA VAL A 129 -54.84 -26.93 -9.60
C VAL A 129 -55.24 -26.66 -8.15
N TYR A 130 -56.11 -27.50 -7.56
CA TYR A 130 -56.40 -27.44 -6.11
C TYR A 130 -55.20 -27.80 -5.23
N ALA A 131 -54.44 -28.83 -5.60
CA ALA A 131 -53.21 -29.19 -4.88
C ALA A 131 -52.23 -28.01 -4.90
N ASN A 132 -52.03 -27.38 -6.07
CA ASN A 132 -51.17 -26.22 -6.21
C ASN A 132 -51.71 -25.01 -5.44
N TYR A 133 -53.02 -24.75 -5.47
CA TYR A 133 -53.68 -23.69 -4.69
C TYR A 133 -53.33 -23.77 -3.20
N TYR A 134 -53.49 -24.95 -2.60
CA TYR A 134 -53.18 -25.15 -1.19
C TYR A 134 -51.67 -25.16 -0.92
N ALA A 135 -50.84 -25.68 -1.83
CA ALA A 135 -49.39 -25.60 -1.71
C ALA A 135 -48.90 -24.13 -1.72
N TYR A 136 -49.49 -23.29 -2.56
CA TYR A 136 -49.19 -21.86 -2.58
C TYR A 136 -49.65 -21.15 -1.30
N LEU A 137 -50.86 -21.45 -0.79
CA LEU A 137 -51.33 -20.91 0.49
C LEU A 137 -50.46 -21.30 1.68
N ALA A 138 -49.95 -22.54 1.69
CA ALA A 138 -49.03 -23.00 2.74
C ALA A 138 -47.77 -22.13 2.82
N ASN A 139 -47.22 -21.74 1.66
CA ASN A 139 -46.03 -20.89 1.57
C ASN A 139 -46.33 -19.39 1.70
N TYR A 140 -47.61 -18.98 1.61
CA TYR A 140 -48.01 -17.58 1.70
C TYR A 140 -48.09 -17.07 3.14
N HIS A 141 -48.46 -17.93 4.09
CA HIS A 141 -48.67 -17.56 5.49
C HIS A 141 -47.43 -17.83 6.36
N GLN A 142 -47.12 -16.92 7.29
CA GLN A 142 -46.05 -17.08 8.28
C GLN A 142 -46.51 -17.74 9.59
N VAL A 143 -47.66 -18.42 9.58
CA VAL A 143 -48.27 -19.07 10.75
C VAL A 143 -48.20 -20.58 10.60
N GLU A 144 -47.48 -21.25 11.51
CA GLU A 144 -47.19 -22.69 11.41
C GLU A 144 -48.47 -23.56 11.35
N GLU A 145 -49.50 -23.21 12.11
CA GLU A 145 -50.77 -23.94 12.10
C GLU A 145 -51.46 -23.89 10.73
N LEU A 146 -51.42 -22.73 10.06
CA LEU A 146 -51.98 -22.55 8.73
C LEU A 146 -51.14 -23.26 7.66
N ASP A 147 -49.82 -23.20 7.77
CA ASP A 147 -48.91 -23.94 6.90
C ASP A 147 -49.21 -25.45 6.95
N ARG A 148 -49.29 -26.03 8.15
CA ARG A 148 -49.64 -27.44 8.35
C ARG A 148 -51.02 -27.78 7.78
N LYS A 149 -52.02 -26.94 8.04
CA LYS A 149 -53.39 -27.13 7.50
C LYS A 149 -53.38 -27.18 5.97
N TYR A 150 -52.74 -26.22 5.31
CA TYR A 150 -52.75 -26.14 3.86
C TYR A 150 -51.85 -27.19 3.19
N LYS A 151 -50.74 -27.59 3.81
CA LYS A 151 -49.95 -28.75 3.37
C LYS A 151 -50.78 -30.03 3.38
N ASN A 152 -51.54 -30.28 4.45
CA ASN A 152 -52.42 -31.45 4.54
C ASN A 152 -53.52 -31.42 3.47
N LEU A 153 -54.12 -30.25 3.22
CA LEU A 153 -55.13 -30.10 2.16
C LEU A 153 -54.52 -30.34 0.78
N SER A 154 -53.35 -29.79 0.50
CA SER A 154 -52.61 -30.07 -0.73
C SER A 154 -52.37 -31.57 -0.92
N ASP A 155 -51.96 -32.28 0.13
CA ASP A 155 -51.72 -33.72 0.09
C ASP A 155 -52.99 -34.53 -0.23
N LEU A 156 -54.15 -34.16 0.34
CA LEU A 156 -55.44 -34.81 0.03
C LEU A 156 -55.82 -34.68 -1.46
N TYR A 157 -55.56 -33.52 -2.07
CA TYR A 157 -55.79 -33.35 -3.51
C TYR A 157 -54.75 -34.09 -4.36
N ARG A 158 -53.48 -34.17 -3.91
CA ARG A 158 -52.44 -35.00 -4.55
C ARG A 158 -52.81 -36.48 -4.55
N ASP A 159 -53.42 -36.98 -3.47
CA ASP A 159 -53.96 -38.35 -3.41
C ASP A 159 -55.02 -38.58 -4.49
N SER A 160 -55.90 -37.62 -4.72
CA SER A 160 -56.89 -37.67 -5.80
C SER A 160 -56.23 -37.67 -7.19
N VAL A 161 -55.17 -36.90 -7.38
CA VAL A 161 -54.37 -36.90 -8.63
C VAL A 161 -53.69 -38.25 -8.83
N PHE A 162 -53.06 -38.81 -7.80
CA PHE A 162 -52.37 -40.11 -7.84
C PHE A 162 -53.29 -41.25 -8.27
N MET A 163 -54.52 -41.26 -7.76
CA MET A 163 -55.53 -42.29 -8.10
C MET A 163 -55.98 -42.22 -9.56
N LEU A 164 -55.91 -41.05 -10.19
CA LEU A 164 -56.31 -40.83 -11.59
C LEU A 164 -55.15 -40.94 -12.58
N LEU A 165 -53.90 -41.07 -12.10
CA LEU A 165 -52.72 -41.17 -12.96
C LEU A 165 -52.47 -42.63 -13.38
N PRO A 166 -52.21 -42.90 -14.67
CA PRO A 166 -51.76 -44.21 -15.10
C PRO A 166 -50.35 -44.51 -14.56
N PRO A 167 -49.95 -45.80 -14.47
CA PRO A 167 -48.57 -46.15 -14.14
C PRO A 167 -47.56 -45.45 -15.06
N GLY A 168 -46.54 -44.83 -14.49
CA GLY A 168 -45.52 -44.08 -15.22
C GLY A 168 -44.86 -43.00 -14.36
N THR A 169 -43.95 -42.24 -14.98
CA THR A 169 -43.12 -41.24 -14.27
C THR A 169 -43.96 -40.19 -13.53
N ASP A 170 -45.02 -39.68 -14.15
CA ASP A 170 -45.87 -38.64 -13.53
C ASP A 170 -46.52 -39.16 -12.23
N ARG A 171 -46.89 -40.45 -12.19
CA ARG A 171 -47.43 -41.11 -11.00
C ARG A 171 -46.37 -41.32 -9.93
N GLU A 172 -45.16 -41.74 -10.31
CA GLU A 172 -44.04 -41.91 -9.37
C GLU A 172 -43.59 -40.58 -8.75
N ILE A 173 -43.66 -39.46 -9.49
CA ILE A 173 -43.38 -38.13 -8.95
C ILE A 173 -44.37 -37.79 -7.81
N VAL A 174 -45.67 -37.94 -8.05
CA VAL A 174 -46.69 -37.67 -7.02
C VAL A 174 -46.57 -38.65 -5.85
N PHE A 175 -46.20 -39.91 -6.12
CA PHE A 175 -45.95 -40.89 -5.07
C PHE A 175 -44.73 -40.54 -4.21
N ALA A 176 -43.67 -40.01 -4.82
CA ALA A 176 -42.49 -39.56 -4.10
C ALA A 176 -42.82 -38.40 -3.14
N ASP A 177 -43.68 -37.46 -3.55
CA ASP A 177 -44.21 -36.42 -2.66
C ASP A 177 -44.92 -37.01 -1.44
N LYS A 178 -45.74 -38.07 -1.64
CA LYS A 178 -46.42 -38.77 -0.55
C LYS A 178 -45.45 -39.47 0.40
N LEU A 179 -44.39 -40.07 -0.13
CA LEU A 179 -43.32 -40.67 0.67
C LEU A 179 -42.59 -39.61 1.50
N MET A 180 -42.29 -38.45 0.93
CA MET A 180 -41.70 -37.32 1.65
C MET A 180 -42.63 -36.82 2.77
N PHE A 181 -43.92 -36.65 2.49
CA PHE A 181 -44.91 -36.27 3.50
C PHE A 181 -44.99 -37.31 4.64
N SER A 182 -44.83 -38.59 4.30
CA SER A 182 -44.77 -39.71 5.24
C SER A 182 -43.38 -39.89 5.90
N HIS A 183 -42.47 -38.93 5.77
CA HIS A 183 -41.12 -38.93 6.35
C HIS A 183 -40.23 -40.10 5.89
N LYS A 184 -40.34 -40.47 4.60
CA LYS A 184 -39.51 -41.51 3.95
C LYS A 184 -38.75 -40.97 2.72
N PRO A 185 -37.86 -39.98 2.87
CA PRO A 185 -37.19 -39.34 1.74
C PRO A 185 -36.21 -40.27 1.00
N GLU A 186 -35.60 -41.26 1.66
CA GLU A 186 -34.65 -42.19 1.03
C GLU A 186 -35.34 -43.09 0.00
N GLU A 187 -36.55 -43.58 0.31
CA GLU A 187 -37.35 -44.38 -0.61
C GLU A 187 -37.80 -43.54 -1.82
N ALA A 188 -38.18 -42.28 -1.58
CA ALA A 188 -38.50 -41.33 -2.63
C ALA A 188 -37.30 -41.09 -3.57
N ILE A 189 -36.11 -40.87 -3.01
CA ILE A 189 -34.87 -40.69 -3.78
C ILE A 189 -34.57 -41.91 -4.65
N GLN A 190 -34.69 -43.12 -4.11
CA GLN A 190 -34.43 -44.35 -4.87
C GLN A 190 -35.35 -44.43 -6.10
N LYS A 191 -36.65 -44.23 -5.90
CA LYS A 191 -37.66 -44.28 -6.98
C LYS A 191 -37.44 -43.18 -8.02
N LEU A 192 -37.23 -41.95 -7.58
CA LEU A 192 -37.01 -40.81 -8.48
C LEU A 192 -35.74 -40.98 -9.32
N LYS A 193 -34.66 -41.52 -8.73
CA LYS A 193 -33.41 -41.78 -9.48
C LYS A 193 -33.58 -42.89 -10.52
N GLU A 194 -34.40 -43.89 -10.25
CA GLU A 194 -34.73 -44.92 -11.25
C GLU A 194 -35.48 -44.30 -12.43
N GLN A 195 -36.51 -43.48 -12.15
CA GLN A 195 -37.25 -42.75 -13.19
C GLN A 195 -36.35 -41.81 -13.99
N LEU A 196 -35.42 -41.12 -13.33
CA LEU A 196 -34.49 -40.20 -13.98
C LEU A 196 -33.52 -40.89 -14.96
N ARG A 197 -33.17 -42.16 -14.73
CA ARG A 197 -32.30 -42.94 -15.61
C ARG A 197 -32.99 -43.36 -16.91
N THR A 198 -34.28 -43.65 -16.85
CA THR A 198 -35.04 -44.21 -17.97
C THR A 198 -35.79 -43.14 -18.76
N ASN A 199 -36.17 -42.04 -18.10
CA ASN A 199 -36.96 -40.98 -18.72
C ASN A 199 -36.09 -39.98 -19.50
N LYS A 200 -36.42 -39.75 -20.77
CA LYS A 200 -35.72 -38.80 -21.66
C LYS A 200 -36.50 -37.50 -21.92
N ASP A 201 -37.74 -37.40 -21.45
CA ASP A 201 -38.57 -36.21 -21.63
C ASP A 201 -38.06 -35.05 -20.76
N THR A 202 -37.75 -33.93 -21.39
CA THR A 202 -37.15 -32.76 -20.71
C THR A 202 -38.05 -32.25 -19.58
N LYS A 203 -39.35 -32.07 -19.83
CA LYS A 203 -40.28 -31.51 -18.84
C LYS A 203 -40.40 -32.40 -17.61
N ARG A 204 -40.58 -33.72 -17.79
CA ARG A 204 -40.62 -34.67 -16.68
C ARG A 204 -39.32 -34.71 -15.90
N ARG A 205 -38.18 -34.61 -16.57
CA ARG A 205 -36.87 -34.54 -15.90
C ARG A 205 -36.73 -33.30 -15.02
N VAL A 206 -37.26 -32.14 -15.43
CA VAL A 206 -37.28 -30.93 -14.59
C VAL A 206 -38.00 -31.18 -13.27
N TYR A 207 -39.20 -31.77 -13.33
CA TYR A 207 -39.96 -32.15 -12.13
C TYR A 207 -39.22 -33.19 -11.28
N LEU A 208 -38.62 -34.22 -11.89
CA LEU A 208 -37.82 -35.22 -11.17
C LEU A 208 -36.65 -34.56 -10.42
N TYR A 209 -35.91 -33.66 -11.07
CA TYR A 209 -34.82 -32.92 -10.43
C TYR A 209 -35.33 -32.07 -9.26
N TYR A 210 -36.45 -31.37 -9.45
CA TYR A 210 -36.99 -30.51 -8.41
C TYR A 210 -37.40 -31.31 -7.17
N VAL A 211 -38.16 -32.40 -7.36
CA VAL A 211 -38.60 -33.26 -6.24
C VAL A 211 -37.40 -33.99 -5.59
N LEU A 212 -36.41 -34.41 -6.37
CA LEU A 212 -35.15 -34.94 -5.82
C LEU A 212 -34.46 -33.92 -4.92
N SER A 213 -34.46 -32.64 -5.31
CA SER A 213 -33.84 -31.59 -4.50
C SER A 213 -34.53 -31.43 -3.14
N ASP A 214 -35.87 -31.50 -3.10
CA ASP A 214 -36.63 -31.42 -1.86
C ASP A 214 -36.41 -32.68 -0.99
N ALA A 215 -36.32 -33.87 -1.60
CA ALA A 215 -36.02 -35.10 -0.87
C ALA A 215 -34.60 -35.08 -0.25
N TYR A 216 -33.59 -34.63 -1.00
CA TYR A 216 -32.23 -34.48 -0.48
C TYR A 216 -32.12 -33.39 0.59
N ALA A 217 -32.97 -32.35 0.53
CA ALA A 217 -33.07 -31.36 1.60
C ALA A 217 -33.53 -32.01 2.92
N MET A 218 -34.51 -32.92 2.87
CA MET A 218 -34.98 -33.66 4.07
C MET A 218 -33.91 -34.59 4.64
N CYS A 219 -33.04 -35.14 3.80
CA CYS A 219 -31.88 -35.94 4.23
C CYS A 219 -30.68 -35.10 4.71
N ASN A 220 -30.78 -33.77 4.72
CA ASN A 220 -29.68 -32.83 5.01
C ASN A 220 -28.45 -32.97 4.07
N ASP A 221 -28.61 -33.53 2.86
CA ASP A 221 -27.56 -33.57 1.85
C ASP A 221 -27.59 -32.30 0.99
N SER A 222 -26.92 -31.26 1.48
CA SER A 222 -26.90 -29.94 0.84
C SER A 222 -26.25 -29.98 -0.56
N ILE A 223 -25.22 -30.80 -0.78
CA ILE A 223 -24.52 -30.87 -2.07
C ILE A 223 -25.45 -31.44 -3.14
N SER A 224 -26.10 -32.58 -2.86
CA SER A 224 -27.05 -33.18 -3.79
C SER A 224 -28.27 -32.29 -4.00
N GLN A 225 -28.79 -31.67 -2.94
CA GLN A 225 -29.89 -30.69 -3.04
C GLN A 225 -29.55 -29.57 -4.03
N MET A 226 -28.42 -28.87 -3.84
CA MET A 226 -28.05 -27.75 -4.71
C MET A 226 -27.77 -28.20 -6.15
N TYR A 227 -27.18 -29.38 -6.34
CA TYR A 227 -26.96 -29.91 -7.68
C TYR A 227 -28.28 -30.07 -8.43
N TYR A 228 -29.27 -30.71 -7.79
CA TYR A 228 -30.57 -30.92 -8.42
C TYR A 228 -31.34 -29.60 -8.60
N LEU A 229 -31.24 -28.64 -7.67
CA LEU A 229 -31.77 -27.29 -7.87
C LEU A 229 -31.12 -26.59 -9.07
N ALA A 230 -29.80 -26.72 -9.24
CA ALA A 230 -29.08 -26.13 -10.36
C ALA A 230 -29.53 -26.76 -11.70
N GLN A 231 -29.67 -28.08 -11.75
CA GLN A 231 -30.19 -28.78 -12.92
C GLN A 231 -31.63 -28.37 -13.27
N THR A 232 -32.51 -28.22 -12.27
CA THR A 232 -33.87 -27.68 -12.48
C THR A 232 -33.79 -26.26 -13.06
N ALA A 233 -33.02 -25.37 -12.42
CA ALA A 233 -32.89 -23.97 -12.85
C ALA A 233 -32.34 -23.82 -14.27
N ILE A 234 -31.34 -24.63 -14.67
CA ILE A 234 -30.80 -24.63 -16.04
C ILE A 234 -31.92 -24.95 -17.05
N GLN A 235 -32.73 -25.97 -16.78
CA GLN A 235 -33.80 -26.38 -17.69
C GLN A 235 -34.94 -25.36 -17.72
N ASP A 236 -35.32 -24.80 -16.58
CA ASP A 236 -36.32 -23.73 -16.49
C ASP A 236 -35.91 -22.52 -17.34
N LEU A 237 -34.64 -22.09 -17.25
CA LEU A 237 -34.10 -20.99 -18.04
C LEU A 237 -34.08 -21.30 -19.55
N HIS A 238 -33.70 -22.52 -19.95
CA HIS A 238 -33.77 -22.94 -21.35
C HIS A 238 -35.20 -22.92 -21.89
N MET A 239 -36.18 -23.27 -21.06
CA MET A 239 -37.61 -23.24 -21.40
C MET A 239 -38.23 -21.84 -21.27
N SER A 240 -37.45 -20.82 -20.92
CA SER A 240 -37.93 -19.45 -20.65
C SER A 240 -39.02 -19.39 -19.58
N VAL A 241 -38.96 -20.25 -18.56
CA VAL A 241 -39.80 -20.12 -17.37
C VAL A 241 -39.29 -18.92 -16.56
N ARG A 242 -40.20 -18.08 -16.07
CA ARG A 242 -39.91 -16.96 -15.16
C ARG A 242 -40.46 -17.19 -13.74
N GLU A 243 -41.55 -17.93 -13.62
CA GLU A 243 -42.09 -18.40 -12.33
C GLU A 243 -41.38 -19.70 -11.90
N TYR A 244 -40.08 -19.65 -11.63
CA TYR A 244 -39.33 -20.80 -11.11
C TYR A 244 -39.04 -20.65 -9.61
N ALA A 245 -39.03 -21.78 -8.89
CA ALA A 245 -38.64 -21.82 -7.48
C ALA A 245 -37.16 -22.21 -7.27
N ALA A 246 -36.60 -22.97 -8.21
CA ALA A 246 -35.33 -23.67 -8.01
C ALA A 246 -34.13 -22.72 -7.87
N LEU A 247 -34.04 -21.71 -8.75
CA LEU A 247 -32.94 -20.74 -8.72
C LEU A 247 -32.95 -19.89 -7.43
N GLN A 248 -34.13 -19.54 -6.93
CA GLN A 248 -34.28 -18.84 -5.66
C GLN A 248 -33.82 -19.71 -4.48
N LYS A 249 -34.33 -20.95 -4.38
CA LYS A 249 -33.91 -21.91 -3.34
C LYS A 249 -32.40 -22.12 -3.38
N LEU A 250 -31.81 -22.25 -4.58
CA LEU A 250 -30.37 -22.40 -4.76
C LEU A 250 -29.59 -21.17 -4.31
N GLY A 251 -30.04 -19.97 -4.68
CA GLY A 251 -29.42 -18.73 -4.24
C GLY A 251 -29.38 -18.61 -2.72
N TRP A 252 -30.45 -19.01 -2.03
CA TRP A 252 -30.48 -19.06 -0.57
C TRP A 252 -29.53 -20.10 0.03
N GLN A 253 -29.42 -21.30 -0.56
CA GLN A 253 -28.46 -22.31 -0.12
C GLN A 253 -27.01 -21.86 -0.32
N LEU A 254 -26.70 -21.23 -1.45
CA LEU A 254 -25.38 -20.68 -1.73
C LEU A 254 -25.00 -19.56 -0.75
N TYR A 255 -25.96 -18.73 -0.34
CA TYR A 255 -25.75 -17.74 0.72
C TYR A 255 -25.37 -18.41 2.04
N LYS A 256 -26.09 -19.46 2.46
CA LYS A 256 -25.79 -20.21 3.69
C LYS A 256 -24.40 -20.85 3.66
N GLN A 257 -23.90 -21.20 2.47
CA GLN A 257 -22.56 -21.76 2.28
C GLN A 257 -21.45 -20.70 2.10
N GLY A 258 -21.79 -19.41 2.14
CA GLY A 258 -20.84 -18.32 1.98
C GLY A 258 -20.50 -17.96 0.53
N ASN A 259 -21.13 -18.59 -0.47
CA ASN A 259 -20.98 -18.20 -1.87
C ASN A 259 -21.90 -17.00 -2.21
N LEU A 260 -21.51 -15.85 -1.66
CA LEU A 260 -22.33 -14.64 -1.64
C LEU A 260 -22.56 -14.03 -3.03
N GLU A 261 -21.57 -14.11 -3.92
CA GLU A 261 -21.66 -13.53 -5.26
C GLU A 261 -22.69 -14.26 -6.13
N ARG A 262 -22.62 -15.60 -6.20
CA ARG A 262 -23.64 -16.38 -6.90
C ARG A 262 -25.01 -16.24 -6.25
N ALA A 263 -25.07 -16.28 -4.91
CA ALA A 263 -26.32 -16.08 -4.19
C ALA A 263 -27.01 -14.76 -4.58
N TYR A 264 -26.26 -13.66 -4.58
CA TYR A 264 -26.75 -12.35 -4.99
C TYR A 264 -27.22 -12.35 -6.45
N ASN A 265 -26.40 -12.88 -7.37
CA ASN A 265 -26.74 -12.89 -8.80
C ASN A 265 -27.99 -13.74 -9.10
N TYR A 266 -28.12 -14.90 -8.47
CA TYR A 266 -29.24 -15.83 -8.69
C TYR A 266 -30.54 -15.28 -8.12
N LEU A 267 -30.51 -14.71 -6.91
CA LEU A 267 -31.68 -14.09 -6.30
C LEU A 267 -32.11 -12.84 -7.06
N ARG A 268 -31.16 -12.02 -7.53
CA ARG A 268 -31.46 -10.87 -8.39
C ARG A 268 -32.11 -11.29 -9.72
N CYS A 269 -31.59 -12.33 -10.36
CA CYS A 269 -32.17 -12.90 -11.58
C CYS A 269 -33.61 -13.36 -11.34
N SER A 270 -33.81 -14.14 -10.27
CA SER A 270 -35.13 -14.65 -9.86
C SER A 270 -36.12 -13.51 -9.57
N MET A 271 -35.67 -12.45 -8.89
CA MET A 271 -36.51 -11.32 -8.51
C MET A 271 -37.02 -10.56 -9.73
N ASN A 272 -36.15 -10.30 -10.71
CA ASN A 272 -36.52 -9.66 -11.96
C ASN A 272 -37.51 -10.53 -12.76
N ASP A 273 -37.24 -11.83 -12.86
CA ASP A 273 -38.12 -12.74 -13.60
C ASP A 273 -39.50 -12.88 -12.93
N ALA A 274 -39.56 -12.96 -11.60
CA ALA A 274 -40.83 -12.99 -10.88
C ALA A 274 -41.66 -11.71 -11.08
N PHE A 275 -40.99 -10.55 -11.12
CA PHE A 275 -41.62 -9.27 -11.44
C PHE A 275 -42.16 -9.25 -12.87
N ASP A 276 -41.33 -9.62 -13.85
CA ASP A 276 -41.71 -9.63 -15.27
C ASP A 276 -42.79 -10.68 -15.59
N CYS A 277 -42.87 -11.76 -14.81
CA CYS A 277 -43.94 -12.76 -14.90
C CYS A 277 -45.27 -12.28 -14.30
N ASN A 278 -45.25 -11.25 -13.45
CA ASN A 278 -46.33 -10.84 -12.55
C ASN A 278 -46.73 -11.93 -11.54
N SER A 279 -45.74 -12.66 -10.99
CA SER A 279 -45.96 -13.64 -9.92
C SER A 279 -45.76 -13.01 -8.55
N ARG A 280 -46.87 -12.67 -7.87
CA ARG A 280 -46.83 -12.00 -6.56
C ARG A 280 -46.22 -12.86 -5.46
N LEU A 281 -46.53 -14.16 -5.45
CA LEU A 281 -46.00 -15.07 -4.44
C LEU A 281 -44.48 -15.20 -4.56
N ARG A 282 -43.96 -15.53 -5.75
CA ARG A 282 -42.50 -15.65 -5.95
C ARG A 282 -41.79 -14.36 -5.59
N PHE A 283 -42.34 -13.21 -5.98
CA PHE A 283 -41.77 -11.93 -5.63
C PHE A 283 -41.70 -11.73 -4.10
N ALA A 284 -42.76 -12.09 -3.37
CA ALA A 284 -42.79 -12.03 -1.90
C ALA A 284 -41.77 -12.99 -1.26
N GLU A 285 -41.72 -14.25 -1.69
CA GLU A 285 -40.76 -15.26 -1.18
C GLU A 285 -39.30 -14.83 -1.42
N ILE A 286 -39.01 -14.25 -2.60
CA ILE A 286 -37.64 -13.81 -2.97
C ILE A 286 -37.23 -12.58 -2.17
N LYS A 287 -38.17 -11.65 -1.89
CA LYS A 287 -37.88 -10.37 -1.24
C LYS A 287 -37.15 -10.55 0.10
N ASP A 288 -37.61 -11.48 0.93
CA ASP A 288 -37.04 -11.69 2.25
C ASP A 288 -35.58 -12.19 2.17
N TYR A 289 -35.30 -13.12 1.26
CA TYR A 289 -33.93 -13.58 1.00
C TYR A 289 -33.06 -12.47 0.39
N SER A 290 -33.61 -11.74 -0.59
CA SER A 290 -32.88 -10.71 -1.31
C SER A 290 -32.45 -9.55 -0.42
N ILE A 291 -33.24 -9.12 0.57
CA ILE A 291 -32.84 -8.06 1.50
C ILE A 291 -31.59 -8.46 2.29
N VAL A 292 -31.59 -9.68 2.84
CA VAL A 292 -30.48 -10.20 3.64
C VAL A 292 -29.23 -10.37 2.79
N VAL A 293 -29.36 -11.01 1.62
CA VAL A 293 -28.24 -11.29 0.72
C VAL A 293 -27.68 -10.00 0.11
N ASN A 294 -28.54 -9.06 -0.32
CA ASN A 294 -28.11 -7.78 -0.87
C ASN A 294 -27.33 -6.96 0.17
N LYS A 295 -27.82 -6.90 1.42
CA LYS A 295 -27.10 -6.24 2.51
C LYS A 295 -25.72 -6.86 2.72
N ALA A 296 -25.65 -8.19 2.85
CA ALA A 296 -24.38 -8.89 3.02
C ALA A 296 -23.42 -8.64 1.84
N TYR A 297 -23.94 -8.63 0.60
CA TYR A 297 -23.15 -8.37 -0.61
C TYR A 297 -22.58 -6.95 -0.64
N ILE A 298 -23.40 -5.95 -0.32
CA ILE A 298 -22.95 -4.55 -0.20
C ILE A 298 -21.91 -4.40 0.91
N ASP A 299 -22.12 -5.01 2.07
CA ASP A 299 -21.17 -4.98 3.18
C ASP A 299 -19.83 -5.63 2.78
N MET A 300 -19.85 -6.77 2.07
CA MET A 300 -18.64 -7.39 1.53
C MET A 300 -17.90 -6.45 0.54
N GLN A 301 -18.62 -5.80 -0.38
CA GLN A 301 -18.00 -4.83 -1.29
C GLN A 301 -17.38 -3.65 -0.54
N ASN A 302 -18.10 -3.11 0.46
CA ASN A 302 -17.61 -2.03 1.30
C ASN A 302 -16.35 -2.44 2.08
N GLN A 303 -16.30 -3.67 2.61
CA GLN A 303 -15.11 -4.19 3.28
C GLN A 303 -13.91 -4.33 2.33
N LYS A 304 -14.13 -4.84 1.10
CA LYS A 304 -13.08 -4.88 0.06
C LYS A 304 -12.56 -3.48 -0.27
N TYR A 305 -13.47 -2.51 -0.44
CA TYR A 305 -13.13 -1.12 -0.69
C TYR A 305 -12.33 -0.49 0.47
N VAL A 306 -12.76 -0.67 1.72
CA VAL A 306 -12.04 -0.17 2.90
C VAL A 306 -10.66 -0.81 3.04
N THR A 307 -10.54 -2.11 2.80
CA THR A 307 -9.26 -2.83 2.83
C THR A 307 -8.32 -2.33 1.74
N MET A 308 -8.80 -2.19 0.51
CA MET A 308 -8.04 -1.63 -0.60
C MET A 308 -7.61 -0.19 -0.31
N ARG A 309 -8.49 0.64 0.25
CA ARG A 309 -8.18 2.02 0.66
C ARG A 309 -7.07 2.06 1.71
N ARG A 310 -7.13 1.19 2.73
CA ARG A 310 -6.08 1.06 3.76
C ARG A 310 -4.74 0.65 3.14
N ALA A 311 -4.74 -0.33 2.25
CA ALA A 311 -3.53 -0.76 1.54
C ALA A 311 -2.90 0.39 0.75
N VAL A 312 -3.70 1.16 0.01
CA VAL A 312 -3.22 2.35 -0.73
C VAL A 312 -2.59 3.38 0.21
N ILE A 313 -3.22 3.70 1.34
CA ILE A 313 -2.68 4.65 2.33
C ILE A 313 -1.32 4.17 2.86
N VAL A 314 -1.19 2.90 3.22
CA VAL A 314 0.07 2.32 3.71
C VAL A 314 1.15 2.39 2.62
N THR A 315 0.81 2.05 1.37
CA THR A 315 1.75 2.14 0.25
C THR A 315 2.24 3.57 0.03
N VAL A 316 1.34 4.57 0.07
CA VAL A 316 1.72 5.99 -0.07
C VAL A 316 2.63 6.42 1.08
N MET A 317 2.32 6.03 2.31
CA MET A 317 3.16 6.33 3.48
C MET A 317 4.58 5.74 3.33
N LEU A 318 4.69 4.50 2.85
CA LEU A 318 5.98 3.85 2.59
C LEU A 318 6.78 4.58 1.50
N VAL A 319 6.13 5.03 0.42
CA VAL A 319 6.78 5.81 -0.64
C VAL A 319 7.31 7.14 -0.10
N VAL A 320 6.54 7.84 0.74
CA VAL A 320 6.99 9.10 1.37
C VAL A 320 8.18 8.87 2.29
N LEU A 321 8.16 7.81 3.11
CA LEU A 321 9.28 7.45 3.98
C LEU A 321 10.54 7.09 3.16
N MET A 322 10.38 6.39 2.05
CA MET A 322 11.48 6.06 1.14
C MET A 322 12.08 7.32 0.50
N LEU A 323 11.25 8.27 0.07
CA LEU A 323 11.75 9.55 -0.46
C LEU A 323 12.48 10.36 0.61
N ALA A 324 11.94 10.42 1.83
CA ALA A 324 12.59 11.10 2.95
C ALA A 324 13.95 10.46 3.28
N SER A 325 14.04 9.13 3.31
CA SER A 325 15.30 8.43 3.57
C SER A 325 16.34 8.72 2.48
N ILE A 326 15.95 8.70 1.20
CA ILE A 326 16.83 9.08 0.08
C ILE A 326 17.34 10.53 0.24
N ILE A 327 16.45 11.48 0.55
CA ILE A 327 16.81 12.89 0.74
C ILE A 327 17.81 13.04 1.90
N THR A 328 17.55 12.39 3.04
CA THR A 328 18.46 12.44 4.19
C THR A 328 19.81 11.83 3.85
N LEU A 329 19.85 10.70 3.14
CA LEU A 329 21.10 10.04 2.72
C LEU A 329 21.93 10.96 1.83
N VAL A 330 21.32 11.59 0.83
CA VAL A 330 21.99 12.56 -0.05
C VAL A 330 22.51 13.76 0.75
N TYR A 331 21.74 14.27 1.71
CA TYR A 331 22.18 15.35 2.61
C TYR A 331 23.41 14.93 3.43
N TRP A 332 23.38 13.76 4.06
CA TRP A 332 24.48 13.24 4.87
C TRP A 332 25.73 12.97 4.03
N MET A 333 25.59 12.45 2.81
CA MET A 333 26.73 12.30 1.89
C MET A 333 27.40 13.63 1.56
N LYS A 334 26.62 14.66 1.21
CA LYS A 334 27.15 16.00 0.92
C LYS A 334 27.84 16.60 2.16
N LYS A 335 27.26 16.44 3.35
CA LYS A 335 27.85 16.90 4.61
C LYS A 335 29.17 16.17 4.90
N LEU A 336 29.21 14.86 4.73
CA LEU A 336 30.42 14.05 4.96
C LEU A 336 31.54 14.43 3.99
N GLN A 337 31.23 14.67 2.72
CA GLN A 337 32.23 15.15 1.74
C GLN A 337 32.82 16.51 2.14
N ARG A 338 31.99 17.45 2.60
CA ARG A 338 32.48 18.76 3.10
C ARG A 338 33.38 18.60 4.32
N MET A 339 32.98 17.77 5.29
CA MET A 339 33.79 17.52 6.49
C MET A 339 35.13 16.85 6.15
N LYS A 340 35.14 15.88 5.24
CA LYS A 340 36.38 15.24 4.77
C LYS A 340 37.32 16.24 4.11
N ARG A 341 36.80 17.16 3.28
CA ARG A 341 37.59 18.21 2.65
C ARG A 341 38.20 19.17 3.68
N LEU A 342 37.39 19.66 4.62
CA LEU A 342 37.87 20.55 5.69
C LEU A 342 38.92 19.87 6.57
N LEU A 343 38.74 18.58 6.87
CA LEU A 343 39.70 17.81 7.64
C LEU A 343 41.03 17.64 6.89
N ALA A 344 40.99 17.41 5.58
CA ALA A 344 42.19 17.33 4.76
C ALA A 344 42.95 18.67 4.74
N GLU A 345 42.24 19.78 4.53
CA GLU A 345 42.81 21.14 4.55
C GLU A 345 43.45 21.47 5.91
N ASN A 346 42.78 21.16 7.02
CA ASN A 346 43.34 21.37 8.37
C ASN A 346 44.55 20.47 8.66
N ASN A 347 44.54 19.21 8.21
CA ASN A 347 45.65 18.29 8.41
C ASN A 347 46.90 18.73 7.62
N GLU A 348 46.70 19.25 6.41
CA GLU A 348 47.77 19.85 5.61
C GLU A 348 48.38 21.06 6.33
N GLN A 349 47.56 21.98 6.84
CA GLN A 349 48.03 23.12 7.62
C GLN A 349 48.82 22.68 8.87
N LEU A 350 48.30 21.72 9.63
CA LEU A 350 49.00 21.16 10.79
C LEU A 350 50.37 20.59 10.44
N THR A 351 50.46 19.90 9.29
CA THR A 351 51.72 19.31 8.81
C THR A 351 52.74 20.41 8.48
N ILE A 352 52.31 21.48 7.80
CA ILE A 352 53.14 22.64 7.49
C ILE A 352 53.61 23.35 8.76
N THR A 353 52.71 23.61 9.70
CA THR A 353 53.05 24.28 10.97
C THR A 353 54.03 23.45 11.80
N ASN A 354 53.83 22.13 11.91
CA ASN A 354 54.76 21.23 12.59
C ASN A 354 56.15 21.22 11.93
N HIS A 355 56.20 21.22 10.59
CA HIS A 355 57.47 21.28 9.87
C HIS A 355 58.24 22.57 10.16
N ASN A 356 57.56 23.72 10.13
CA ASN A 356 58.16 25.01 10.45
C ASN A 356 58.66 25.05 11.90
N LEU A 357 57.87 24.55 12.86
CA LEU A 357 58.30 24.45 14.26
C LEU A 357 59.55 23.58 14.42
N ALA A 358 59.64 22.46 13.71
CA ALA A 358 60.81 21.60 13.74
C ALA A 358 62.07 22.30 13.19
N ILE A 359 61.94 23.07 12.10
CA ILE A 359 63.04 23.89 11.56
C ILE A 359 63.47 24.96 12.57
N THR A 360 62.52 25.71 13.14
CA THR A 360 62.82 26.72 14.17
C THR A 360 63.50 26.11 15.39
N GLY A 361 63.09 24.91 15.81
CA GLY A 361 63.74 24.16 16.88
C GLY A 361 65.22 23.89 16.58
N LYS A 362 65.52 23.36 15.39
CA LYS A 362 66.91 23.08 14.96
C LYS A 362 67.79 24.33 14.92
N ILE A 363 67.25 25.46 14.44
CA ILE A 363 68.00 26.72 14.40
C ILE A 363 68.37 27.16 15.83
N LYS A 364 67.41 27.10 16.76
CA LYS A 364 67.66 27.45 18.18
C LYS A 364 68.70 26.53 18.82
N GLU A 365 68.61 25.22 18.59
CA GLU A 365 69.59 24.24 19.10
C GLU A 365 71.01 24.52 18.59
N ALA A 366 71.16 24.77 17.27
CA ALA A 366 72.45 25.09 16.69
C ALA A 366 73.08 26.36 17.28
N TYR A 367 72.26 27.37 17.58
CA TYR A 367 72.72 28.62 18.20
C TYR A 367 73.17 28.42 19.65
N ILE A 368 72.40 27.65 20.44
CA ILE A 368 72.81 27.28 21.81
C ILE A 368 74.13 26.51 21.78
N GLY A 369 74.29 25.56 20.86
CA GLY A 369 75.54 24.83 20.67
C GLY A 369 76.72 25.76 20.36
N ARG A 370 76.53 26.73 19.46
CA ARG A 370 77.56 27.73 19.14
C ARG A 370 77.93 28.61 20.35
N TYR A 371 76.94 29.09 21.09
CA TYR A 371 77.16 29.87 22.31
C TYR A 371 78.00 29.11 23.34
N LEU A 372 77.63 27.86 23.62
CA LEU A 372 78.37 27.00 24.56
C LEU A 372 79.82 26.78 24.11
N SER A 373 80.06 26.59 22.81
CA SER A 373 81.42 26.48 22.26
C SER A 373 82.25 27.75 22.51
N HIS A 374 81.67 28.94 22.35
CA HIS A 374 82.39 30.18 22.67
C HIS A 374 82.69 30.33 24.16
N CYS A 375 81.80 29.88 25.06
CA CYS A 375 82.11 29.86 26.49
C CYS A 375 83.35 28.99 26.80
N VAL A 376 83.49 27.85 26.12
CA VAL A 376 84.68 26.99 26.26
C VAL A 376 85.93 27.70 25.74
N GLU A 377 85.86 28.35 24.58
CA GLU A 377 86.98 29.13 24.01
C GLU A 377 87.45 30.26 24.95
N TYR A 378 86.51 30.97 25.58
CA TYR A 378 86.83 31.99 26.57
C TYR A 378 87.55 31.41 27.80
N ILE A 379 87.12 30.25 28.29
CA ILE A 379 87.79 29.56 29.41
C ILE A 379 89.23 29.21 29.03
N GLU A 380 89.47 28.72 27.81
CA GLU A 380 90.81 28.40 27.33
C GLU A 380 91.69 29.65 27.24
N LYS A 381 91.17 30.76 26.71
CA LYS A 381 91.91 32.04 26.65
C LYS A 381 92.27 32.56 28.04
N LEU A 382 91.35 32.47 29.02
CA LEU A 382 91.63 32.84 30.41
C LEU A 382 92.71 31.95 31.03
N ASP A 383 92.71 30.63 30.77
CA ASP A 383 93.77 29.75 31.25
C ASP A 383 95.12 30.06 30.58
N GLN A 384 95.14 30.37 29.28
CA GLN A 384 96.35 30.81 28.59
C GLN A 384 96.90 32.11 29.17
N TYR A 385 96.04 33.09 29.44
CA TYR A 385 96.42 34.34 30.09
C TYR A 385 97.00 34.07 31.49
N ARG A 386 96.34 33.26 32.32
CA ARG A 386 96.83 32.83 33.64
C ARG A 386 98.21 32.17 33.54
N ARG A 387 98.39 31.22 32.62
CA ARG A 387 99.68 30.53 32.40
C ARG A 387 100.78 31.50 31.97
N SER A 388 100.45 32.50 31.14
CA SER A 388 101.42 33.52 30.73
C SER A 388 101.91 34.37 31.92
N LEU A 389 101.01 34.72 32.84
CA LEU A 389 101.36 35.44 34.07
C LEU A 389 102.19 34.57 35.02
N VAL A 390 101.85 33.28 35.18
CA VAL A 390 102.63 32.32 35.96
C VAL A 390 104.06 32.20 35.40
N LYS A 391 104.23 32.12 34.07
CA LYS A 391 105.56 32.10 33.44
C LYS A 391 106.37 33.35 33.74
N LEU A 392 105.76 34.54 33.67
CA LEU A 392 106.43 35.80 34.00
C LEU A 392 106.84 35.86 35.49
N ALA A 393 105.99 35.35 36.38
CA ALA A 393 106.28 35.26 37.81
C ALA A 393 107.43 34.28 38.12
N MET A 394 107.43 33.07 37.53
CA MET A 394 108.48 32.07 37.73
C MET A 394 109.84 32.53 37.20
N ALA A 395 109.86 33.35 36.14
CA ALA A 395 111.09 33.91 35.57
C ALA A 395 111.67 35.09 36.38
N SER A 396 111.12 35.41 37.56
CA SER A 396 111.50 36.57 38.41
C SER A 396 111.47 37.93 37.68
N LYS A 397 110.71 38.03 36.59
CA LYS A 397 110.54 39.24 35.79
C LYS A 397 109.45 40.14 36.37
N ILE A 398 109.66 40.63 37.59
CA ILE A 398 108.66 41.37 38.36
C ILE A 398 108.18 42.64 37.63
N GLU A 399 109.08 43.34 36.92
CA GLU A 399 108.74 44.57 36.19
C GLU A 399 107.86 44.32 34.95
N GLU A 400 108.16 43.29 34.15
CA GLU A 400 107.32 42.88 33.00
C GLU A 400 105.95 42.34 33.45
N LEU A 401 105.89 41.66 34.61
CA LEU A 401 104.64 41.19 35.20
C LEU A 401 103.73 42.37 35.60
N PHE A 402 104.25 43.36 36.33
CA PHE A 402 103.47 44.56 36.68
C PHE A 402 103.08 45.37 35.44
N LYS A 403 103.93 45.44 34.42
CA LYS A 403 103.59 46.08 33.14
C LYS A 403 102.43 45.37 32.44
N THR A 404 102.40 44.03 32.47
CA THR A 404 101.34 43.23 31.86
C THR A 404 100.03 43.34 32.64
N LEU A 405 100.09 43.31 33.98
CA LEU A 405 98.92 43.46 34.85
C LEU A 405 98.29 44.86 34.80
N ARG A 406 99.12 45.91 34.63
CA ARG A 406 98.63 47.30 34.47
C ARG A 406 98.20 47.62 33.04
N SER A 407 98.48 46.75 32.08
CA SER A 407 98.14 46.98 30.67
C SER A 407 96.68 46.62 30.41
N GLU A 408 95.92 47.58 29.90
CA GLU A 408 94.56 47.33 29.40
C GLU A 408 94.52 46.62 28.04
N LYS A 409 95.68 46.32 27.43
CA LYS A 409 95.77 45.81 26.06
C LYS A 409 94.97 44.52 25.86
N PHE A 410 95.12 43.55 26.75
CA PHE A 410 94.41 42.26 26.67
C PHE A 410 92.89 42.43 26.74
N ILE A 411 92.40 43.28 27.64
CA ILE A 411 90.97 43.57 27.78
C ILE A 411 90.42 44.35 26.58
N LYS A 412 91.22 45.24 25.98
CA LYS A 412 90.85 45.94 24.74
C LYS A 412 90.73 44.97 23.56
N GLU A 413 91.70 44.08 23.37
CA GLU A 413 91.68 43.06 22.31
C GLU A 413 90.49 42.09 22.45
N GLU A 414 90.22 41.60 23.66
CA GLU A 414 89.08 40.68 23.88
C GLU A 414 87.71 41.36 23.69
N ARG A 415 87.60 42.66 23.99
CA ARG A 415 86.39 43.44 23.72
C ARG A 415 86.16 43.67 22.23
N GLU A 416 87.21 43.88 21.45
CA GLU A 416 87.10 43.95 19.98
C GLU A 416 86.70 42.62 19.36
N ASN A 417 87.27 41.51 19.86
CA ASN A 417 86.88 40.16 19.44
C ASN A 417 85.41 39.87 19.76
N PHE A 418 84.97 40.23 20.96
CA PHE A 418 83.59 40.11 21.38
C PHE A 418 82.62 40.85 20.45
N TYR A 419 82.92 42.08 20.04
CA TYR A 419 82.06 42.81 19.12
C TYR A 419 81.96 42.15 17.75
N LYS A 420 83.07 41.61 17.21
CA LYS A 420 83.05 40.90 15.92
C LYS A 420 82.20 39.64 15.99
N GLU A 421 82.34 38.87 17.06
CA GLU A 421 81.55 37.64 17.28
C GLU A 421 80.08 37.95 17.54
N PHE A 422 79.78 39.00 18.32
CA PHE A 422 78.42 39.49 18.53
C PHE A 422 77.78 39.89 17.21
N ASP A 423 78.42 40.76 16.42
CA ASP A 423 77.89 41.24 15.15
C ASP A 423 77.61 40.09 14.18
N ARG A 424 78.55 39.14 14.06
CA ARG A 424 78.41 37.96 13.19
C ARG A 424 77.28 37.04 13.67
N SER A 425 77.26 36.71 14.95
CA SER A 425 76.26 35.80 15.52
C SER A 425 74.86 36.40 15.47
N PHE A 426 74.75 37.72 15.64
CA PHE A 426 73.50 38.43 15.53
C PHE A 426 72.98 38.46 14.10
N LEU A 427 73.84 38.77 13.11
CA LEU A 427 73.44 38.78 11.69
C LEU A 427 73.17 37.37 11.14
N ASP A 428 73.77 36.32 11.69
CA ASP A 428 73.38 34.95 11.35
C ASP A 428 71.93 34.62 11.79
N LEU A 429 71.47 35.21 12.91
CA LEU A 429 70.09 35.06 13.38
C LEU A 429 69.12 36.01 12.68
N PHE A 430 69.56 37.22 12.36
CA PHE A 430 68.77 38.28 11.74
C PHE A 430 69.50 38.85 10.51
N PRO A 431 69.59 38.10 9.39
CA PRO A 431 70.42 38.46 8.23
C PRO A 431 70.06 39.80 7.60
N ASN A 432 68.77 40.16 7.66
CA ASN A 432 68.24 41.38 7.07
C ASN A 432 68.16 42.56 8.04
N PHE A 433 68.60 42.40 9.30
CA PHE A 433 68.38 43.38 10.37
C PHE A 433 68.79 44.80 9.99
N VAL A 434 69.95 44.98 9.34
CA VAL A 434 70.41 46.32 8.95
C VAL A 434 69.47 46.96 7.92
N ASN A 435 68.93 46.16 7.00
CA ASN A 435 67.97 46.64 6.01
C ASN A 435 66.63 46.94 6.66
N ASP A 436 66.12 46.03 7.48
CA ASP A 436 64.81 46.14 8.11
C ASP A 436 64.79 47.28 9.15
N PHE A 437 65.89 47.47 9.89
CA PHE A 437 66.09 48.61 10.80
C PHE A 437 66.07 49.94 10.06
N ASN A 438 66.74 50.01 8.90
CA ASN A 438 66.78 51.24 8.09
C ASN A 438 65.46 51.54 7.39
N GLN A 439 64.53 50.59 7.28
CA GLN A 439 63.16 50.84 6.81
C GLN A 439 62.30 51.54 7.87
N LEU A 440 62.70 51.52 9.15
CA LEU A 440 62.04 52.27 10.23
C LEU A 440 62.46 53.75 10.28
N LEU A 441 63.40 54.17 9.42
CA LEU A 441 63.99 55.50 9.39
C LEU A 441 63.76 56.18 8.03
N PRO A 442 63.60 57.52 7.99
CA PRO A 442 63.65 58.30 6.76
C PRO A 442 64.95 58.08 5.97
N GLU A 443 64.90 58.21 4.64
CA GLU A 443 66.06 57.92 3.78
C GLU A 443 67.31 58.73 4.13
N ASP A 444 67.15 59.98 4.57
CA ASP A 444 68.23 60.89 4.98
C ASP A 444 68.79 60.60 6.38
N GLN A 445 68.16 59.70 7.15
CA GLN A 445 68.53 59.36 8.53
C GLN A 445 69.00 57.91 8.71
N ARG A 446 69.11 57.14 7.62
CA ARG A 446 69.60 55.74 7.64
C ARG A 446 71.06 55.65 8.11
N THR A 447 71.38 54.57 8.79
CA THR A 447 72.72 54.30 9.34
C THR A 447 73.26 52.98 8.78
N TYR A 448 74.46 53.03 8.23
CA TYR A 448 75.14 51.87 7.67
C TYR A 448 76.53 51.71 8.32
N PRO A 449 77.03 50.47 8.47
CA PRO A 449 78.40 50.21 8.92
C PRO A 449 79.44 50.82 7.96
N LYS A 450 80.63 51.13 8.48
CA LYS A 450 81.75 51.55 7.62
C LYS A 450 82.34 50.35 6.86
N SER A 451 83.12 50.63 5.82
CA SER A 451 83.80 49.58 5.05
C SER A 451 84.67 48.70 5.96
N GLY A 452 84.33 47.41 6.06
CA GLY A 452 85.02 46.43 6.92
C GLY A 452 84.36 46.18 8.28
N GLU A 453 83.28 46.89 8.64
CA GLU A 453 82.48 46.65 9.85
C GLU A 453 81.18 45.90 9.52
N LEU A 454 80.74 45.00 10.42
CA LEU A 454 79.47 44.28 10.29
C LEU A 454 78.30 45.08 10.88
N LEU A 455 78.49 45.64 12.07
CA LEU A 455 77.58 46.60 12.69
C LEU A 455 78.37 47.81 13.20
N ASN A 456 77.79 48.99 13.10
CA ASN A 456 78.30 50.16 13.81
C ASN A 456 77.77 50.18 15.26
N THR A 457 78.34 51.06 16.08
CA THR A 457 78.00 51.22 17.50
C THR A 457 76.50 51.41 17.76
N GLU A 458 75.81 52.11 16.86
CA GLU A 458 74.39 52.43 16.98
C GLU A 458 73.54 51.21 16.68
N LEU A 459 73.85 50.50 15.60
CA LEU A 459 73.19 49.26 15.23
C LEU A 459 73.37 48.18 16.30
N ARG A 460 74.52 48.12 17.00
CA ARG A 460 74.72 47.19 18.12
C ARG A 460 73.79 47.46 19.31
N VAL A 461 73.52 48.73 19.62
CA VAL A 461 72.54 49.11 20.66
C VAL A 461 71.16 48.55 20.31
N PHE A 462 70.75 48.69 19.05
CA PHE A 462 69.43 48.21 18.60
C PHE A 462 69.39 46.69 18.35
N ALA A 463 70.51 46.07 17.99
CA ALA A 463 70.64 44.61 17.94
C ALA A 463 70.41 43.99 19.33
N LEU A 464 70.92 44.62 20.39
CA LEU A 464 70.66 44.18 21.77
C LEU A 464 69.20 44.35 22.17
N ILE A 465 68.57 45.45 21.76
CA ILE A 465 67.13 45.66 21.96
C ILE A 465 66.32 44.58 21.22
N ARG A 466 66.71 44.23 19.99
CA ARG A 466 66.11 43.14 19.21
C ARG A 466 66.22 41.77 19.89
N LEU A 467 67.33 41.53 20.59
CA LEU A 467 67.55 40.34 21.40
C LEU A 467 66.83 40.39 22.77
N GLY A 468 66.10 41.46 23.07
CA GLY A 468 65.32 41.62 24.31
C GLY A 468 66.09 42.26 25.47
N VAL A 469 67.31 42.77 25.24
CA VAL A 469 68.05 43.55 26.25
C VAL A 469 67.61 45.01 26.16
N THR A 470 66.67 45.38 27.02
CA THR A 470 65.97 46.68 26.92
C THR A 470 66.46 47.73 27.92
N GLU A 471 67.13 47.30 29.00
CA GLU A 471 67.64 48.19 30.04
C GLU A 471 68.90 48.92 29.57
N THR A 472 68.89 50.26 29.62
CA THR A 472 70.04 51.10 29.19
C THR A 472 71.32 50.75 29.94
N ALA A 473 71.23 50.39 31.22
CA ALA A 473 72.37 49.98 32.04
C ALA A 473 73.03 48.69 31.51
N ASN A 474 72.22 47.70 31.11
CA ASN A 474 72.72 46.42 30.61
C ASN A 474 73.34 46.58 29.23
N ILE A 475 72.74 47.38 28.34
CA ILE A 475 73.32 47.71 27.03
C ILE A 475 74.65 48.45 27.20
N ALA A 476 74.71 49.43 28.11
CA ALA A 476 75.93 50.18 28.39
C ALA A 476 77.04 49.28 28.94
N TYR A 477 76.71 48.36 29.86
CA TYR A 477 77.62 47.36 30.38
C TYR A 477 78.11 46.41 29.28
N PHE A 478 77.20 45.84 28.49
CA PHE A 478 77.51 44.88 27.43
C PHE A 478 78.40 45.48 26.34
N LEU A 479 78.12 46.73 25.96
CA LEU A 479 78.90 47.44 24.95
C LEU A 479 80.09 48.22 25.52
N GLY A 480 80.33 48.22 26.83
CA GLY A 480 81.44 48.96 27.44
C GLY A 480 81.36 50.49 27.24
N TYR A 481 80.16 51.04 27.10
CA TYR A 481 79.90 52.47 26.91
C TYR A 481 79.33 53.13 28.17
N SER A 482 79.39 54.46 28.24
CA SER A 482 78.69 55.19 29.31
C SER A 482 77.18 55.12 29.14
N LEU A 483 76.44 55.15 30.26
CA LEU A 483 74.98 55.27 30.29
C LEU A 483 74.47 56.42 29.41
N SER A 484 75.16 57.56 29.47
CA SER A 484 74.85 58.75 28.65
C SER A 484 74.98 58.49 27.16
N THR A 485 76.00 57.74 26.73
CA THR A 485 76.24 57.43 25.32
C THR A 485 75.11 56.55 24.76
N VAL A 486 74.73 55.49 25.47
CA VAL A 486 73.63 54.61 25.06
C VAL A 486 72.29 55.35 25.07
N TYR A 487 72.03 56.16 26.11
CA TYR A 487 70.83 56.98 26.19
C TYR A 487 70.71 57.93 24.99
N ASN A 488 71.82 58.58 24.62
CA ASN A 488 71.86 59.49 23.47
C ASN A 488 71.58 58.76 22.16
N TYR A 489 72.18 57.57 21.92
CA TYR A 489 71.88 56.79 20.72
C TYR A 489 70.41 56.39 20.65
N ARG A 490 69.83 55.88 21.75
CA ARG A 490 68.41 55.52 21.82
C ARG A 490 67.50 56.71 21.55
N SER A 491 67.70 57.80 22.28
CA SER A 491 66.90 59.02 22.12
C SER A 491 66.98 59.59 20.71
N ARG A 492 68.18 59.58 20.11
CA ARG A 492 68.41 60.16 18.79
C ARG A 492 67.67 59.41 17.70
N PHE A 493 67.65 58.08 17.72
CA PHE A 493 66.90 57.30 16.71
C PHE A 493 65.40 57.25 16.99
N ARG A 494 64.97 57.24 18.25
CA ARG A 494 63.53 57.38 18.58
C ARG A 494 62.93 58.67 18.04
N LEU A 495 63.67 59.78 18.10
CA LEU A 495 63.23 61.07 17.53
C LEU A 495 63.19 61.07 15.99
N LYS A 496 63.91 60.16 15.34
CA LYS A 496 64.03 60.05 13.87
C LYS A 496 63.14 58.96 13.27
N ALA A 497 62.42 58.19 14.09
CA ALA A 497 61.60 57.06 13.66
C ALA A 497 60.40 57.50 12.82
N LEU A 498 60.09 56.77 11.73
CA LEU A 498 58.97 57.08 10.83
C LEU A 498 57.61 56.99 11.53
N HIS A 499 57.42 55.99 12.40
CA HIS A 499 56.13 55.71 13.04
C HIS A 499 55.99 56.27 14.47
N GLY A 500 56.89 57.18 14.85
CA GLY A 500 56.85 57.90 16.12
C GLY A 500 57.72 57.30 17.22
N LYS A 501 58.15 58.20 18.14
CA LYS A 501 59.16 57.95 19.17
C LYS A 501 58.82 56.85 20.19
N ASP A 502 57.54 56.56 20.38
CA ASP A 502 57.06 55.67 21.44
C ASP A 502 56.98 54.21 20.96
N LEU A 503 56.88 53.98 19.65
CA LEU A 503 56.77 52.64 19.03
C LEU A 503 58.10 52.10 18.51
N PHE A 504 59.05 52.97 18.20
CA PHE A 504 60.29 52.59 17.52
C PHE A 504 61.04 51.39 18.13
N GLU A 505 61.24 51.37 19.45
CA GLU A 505 61.96 50.25 20.08
C GLU A 505 61.15 48.94 20.08
N GLN A 506 59.81 49.02 20.06
CA GLN A 506 58.95 47.84 19.90
C GLN A 506 59.00 47.31 18.47
N GLU A 507 59.04 48.21 17.48
CA GLU A 507 59.23 47.84 16.08
C GLU A 507 60.59 47.18 15.86
N VAL A 508 61.66 47.74 16.46
CA VAL A 508 63.00 47.14 16.45
C VAL A 508 63.02 45.75 17.10
N MET A 509 62.24 45.52 18.17
CA MET A 509 62.10 44.19 18.76
C MET A 509 61.38 43.18 17.86
N ALA A 510 60.54 43.65 16.93
CA ALA A 510 59.75 42.81 16.04
C ALA A 510 60.48 42.44 14.74
N LEU A 511 61.63 43.06 14.43
CA LEU A 511 62.39 42.90 13.17
C LEU A 511 62.93 41.50 12.89
#